data_AF-A0A942D3G0-F1
#
_entry.id   AF-A0A942D3G0-F1
#
_cell.length_a   1.000
_cell.length_b   1.000
_cell.length_c   1.000
_cell.angle_alpha   90.00
_cell.angle_beta   90.00
_cell.angle_gamma   90.00
#
_symmetry.space_group_name_H-M   'P 1'
#
loop_
_entity.id
_entity.type
_entity.pdbx_description
1 polymer ?
#
loop_
_entity_poly.entity_id
_entity_poly.type
_entity_poly.pdbx_seq_one_letter_code
_entity_poly.pdbx_strand_id
1 'polypeptide(L)'
;MSVASQSLIDNVTYEDLYRRWEHGNWSAYDLDFAADRAGWEALSEIQRSSAMWIYSMFFYGEDRVADTLAPYITAAPSEEQAYFLATQQVDEVRHSIFFHRFFREVIGVGGESIEETLAATLPQLNWGYRGVFDRLDRMAEELRKDRSLPKYAQAITLYHLIVEGSLAQPGQHFIEDFFSSAATMPGFSAGMANVSKDEQRHIGFGVKVLSELLAESHPASAECRAAVVELLRETLPYGPAVFYPPNFDRTYTECYGFSLEDIFAFGLKLIRQRWRTIGFPTEEMPPGVFPFDPDADERTVAEHQVKMMEAGVLGPPAAPGPLATPEVQRLYFDLVRRSANTTATNGKPLVYQWRFTDADPWHLVIDNGSTRVEPGEAPNPNVTFESSWGDWIASGKPGANPLSFVLRRRIRPHGKLKELVRVRKVFG
;
A
#
# COMPACT_ATOMS: atom_id res chain seq x y z
N MET A 1 -5.86 -4.80 -23.16
CA MET A 1 -4.40 -5.09 -23.14
C MET A 1 -3.85 -5.06 -24.56
N SER A 2 -2.59 -4.67 -24.75
CA SER A 2 -1.92 -4.81 -26.05
C SER A 2 -1.60 -6.29 -26.30
N VAL A 3 -1.65 -6.75 -27.55
CA VAL A 3 -1.28 -8.13 -27.92
C VAL A 3 0.15 -8.47 -27.43
N ALA A 4 1.04 -7.47 -27.40
CA ALA A 4 2.41 -7.64 -26.92
C ALA A 4 2.53 -7.86 -25.40
N SER A 5 1.67 -7.22 -24.58
CA SER A 5 1.69 -7.39 -23.12
C SER A 5 1.10 -8.74 -22.71
N GLN A 6 0.05 -9.19 -23.40
CA GLN A 6 -0.54 -10.51 -23.20
C GLN A 6 0.46 -11.63 -23.54
N SER A 7 1.15 -11.51 -24.68
CA SER A 7 2.18 -12.46 -25.10
C SER A 7 3.37 -12.58 -24.15
N LEU A 8 3.70 -11.54 -23.36
CA LEU A 8 4.80 -11.62 -22.39
C LEU A 8 4.40 -12.38 -21.11
N ILE A 9 3.15 -12.25 -20.65
CA ILE A 9 2.62 -13.00 -19.49
C ILE A 9 2.41 -14.47 -19.86
N ASP A 10 1.89 -14.74 -21.05
CA ASP A 10 1.65 -16.10 -21.54
C ASP A 10 2.95 -16.90 -21.68
N ASN A 11 4.09 -16.21 -21.85
CA ASN A 11 5.42 -16.83 -21.94
C ASN A 11 6.09 -17.11 -20.58
N VAL A 12 5.60 -16.51 -19.48
CA VAL A 12 6.11 -16.81 -18.13
C VAL A 12 5.29 -17.95 -17.56
N THR A 13 5.94 -19.05 -17.18
CA THR A 13 5.30 -20.19 -16.50
C THR A 13 5.81 -20.31 -15.07
N TYR A 14 5.07 -20.98 -14.18
CA TYR A 14 5.54 -21.27 -12.83
C TYR A 14 6.83 -22.11 -12.84
N GLU A 15 6.97 -23.02 -13.81
CA GLU A 15 8.20 -23.78 -14.02
C GLU A 15 9.37 -22.90 -14.48
N ASP A 16 9.14 -21.94 -15.39
CA ASP A 16 10.16 -20.97 -15.79
C ASP A 16 10.62 -20.13 -14.60
N LEU A 17 9.69 -19.65 -13.77
CA LEU A 17 10.02 -18.92 -12.54
C LEU A 17 10.88 -19.76 -11.58
N TYR A 18 10.54 -21.04 -11.39
CA TYR A 18 11.36 -21.97 -10.60
C TYR A 18 12.75 -22.18 -11.20
N ARG A 19 12.85 -22.39 -12.52
CA ARG A 19 14.16 -22.55 -13.21
C ARG A 19 15.02 -21.30 -13.08
N ARG A 20 14.42 -20.11 -13.15
CA ARG A 20 15.13 -18.84 -12.94
C ARG A 20 15.65 -18.72 -11.51
N TRP A 21 14.88 -19.18 -10.53
CA TRP A 21 15.34 -19.26 -9.14
C TRP A 21 16.57 -20.17 -8.99
N GLU A 22 16.54 -21.40 -9.54
CA GLU A 22 17.67 -22.34 -9.50
C GLU A 22 18.96 -21.72 -10.07
N HIS A 23 18.86 -21.00 -11.19
CA HIS A 23 19.98 -20.35 -11.85
C HIS A 23 20.39 -19.00 -11.22
N GLY A 24 19.57 -18.43 -10.34
CA GLY A 24 19.75 -17.12 -9.73
C GLY A 24 20.28 -17.15 -8.29
N ASN A 25 20.59 -18.34 -7.75
CA ASN A 25 21.00 -18.50 -6.36
C ASN A 25 22.25 -17.69 -5.96
N TRP A 26 22.23 -17.17 -4.75
CA TRP A 26 23.33 -16.43 -4.12
C TRP A 26 23.41 -16.74 -2.62
N SER A 27 24.58 -16.52 -2.02
CA SER A 27 24.83 -16.74 -0.60
C SER A 27 24.85 -15.39 0.13
N ALA A 28 23.97 -15.24 1.12
CA ALA A 28 24.00 -14.08 2.00
C ALA A 28 25.29 -13.99 2.81
N TYR A 29 26.04 -15.07 2.98
CA TYR A 29 27.33 -15.10 3.70
C TYR A 29 28.54 -14.79 2.81
N ASP A 30 28.38 -14.84 1.49
CA ASP A 30 29.45 -14.50 0.54
C ASP A 30 29.55 -12.98 0.31
N LEU A 31 28.58 -12.21 0.80
CA LEU A 31 28.63 -10.75 0.81
C LEU A 31 29.70 -10.26 1.79
N ASP A 32 30.64 -9.46 1.27
CA ASP A 32 31.69 -8.80 2.03
C ASP A 32 31.27 -7.37 2.41
N PHE A 33 31.16 -7.12 3.71
CA PHE A 33 30.80 -5.82 4.29
C PHE A 33 32.01 -5.06 4.86
N ALA A 34 33.25 -5.52 4.65
CA ALA A 34 34.43 -4.92 5.26
C ALA A 34 34.60 -3.43 4.90
N ALA A 35 34.24 -3.04 3.68
CA ALA A 35 34.29 -1.66 3.21
C ALA A 35 33.07 -0.81 3.64
N ASP A 36 31.94 -1.45 3.91
CA ASP A 36 30.65 -0.78 4.11
C ASP A 36 30.61 0.02 5.42
N ARG A 37 31.36 -0.40 6.45
CA ARG A 37 31.45 0.33 7.72
C ARG A 37 31.95 1.75 7.54
N ALA A 38 32.98 1.94 6.72
CA ALA A 38 33.50 3.27 6.42
C ALA A 38 32.48 4.11 5.64
N GLY A 39 31.74 3.49 4.72
CA GLY A 39 30.63 4.12 4.00
C GLY A 39 29.52 4.60 4.93
N TRP A 40 29.12 3.76 5.89
CA TRP A 40 28.12 4.09 6.91
C TRP A 40 28.56 5.24 7.82
N GLU A 41 29.81 5.22 8.28
CA GLU A 41 30.39 6.28 9.13
C GLU A 41 30.49 7.62 8.38
N ALA A 42 30.70 7.59 7.07
CA ALA A 42 30.78 8.78 6.22
C ALA A 42 29.41 9.45 5.96
N LEU A 43 28.29 8.78 6.23
CA LEU A 43 26.96 9.38 6.10
C LEU A 43 26.76 10.55 7.07
N SER A 44 25.93 11.51 6.69
CA SER A 44 25.44 12.54 7.61
C SER A 44 24.49 11.95 8.65
N GLU A 45 24.21 12.70 9.72
CA GLU A 45 23.27 12.26 10.77
C GLU A 45 21.86 12.01 10.21
N ILE A 46 21.36 12.88 9.35
CA ILE A 46 20.04 12.71 8.71
C ILE A 46 20.02 11.48 7.79
N GLN A 47 21.10 11.24 7.03
CA GLN A 47 21.22 10.04 6.19
C GLN A 47 21.28 8.76 7.04
N ARG A 48 21.98 8.74 8.17
CA ARG A 48 21.94 7.56 9.07
C ARG A 48 20.56 7.35 9.67
N SER A 49 19.86 8.44 10.02
CA SER A 49 18.52 8.37 10.62
C SER A 49 17.48 7.86 9.62
N SER A 50 17.56 8.34 8.38
CA SER A 50 16.71 7.88 7.29
C SER A 50 16.99 6.43 6.89
N ALA A 51 18.26 6.06 6.74
CA ALA A 51 18.65 4.68 6.49
C ALA A 51 18.18 3.74 7.61
N MET A 52 18.33 4.15 8.88
CA MET A 52 17.82 3.38 10.02
C MET A 52 16.30 3.15 9.93
N TRP A 53 15.53 4.18 9.56
CA TRP A 53 14.08 4.05 9.36
C TRP A 53 13.74 3.08 8.23
N ILE A 54 14.31 3.27 7.05
CA ILE A 54 13.97 2.50 5.85
C ILE A 54 14.45 1.05 5.96
N TYR A 55 15.70 0.82 6.37
CA TYR A 55 16.26 -0.53 6.48
C TYR A 55 15.60 -1.34 7.59
N SER A 56 15.09 -0.69 8.64
CA SER A 56 14.28 -1.35 9.66
C SER A 56 12.97 -1.87 9.08
N MET A 57 12.32 -1.10 8.20
CA MET A 57 11.12 -1.54 7.49
C MET A 57 11.43 -2.67 6.50
N PHE A 58 12.56 -2.67 5.80
CA PHE A 58 12.95 -3.81 4.99
C PHE A 58 13.19 -5.04 5.85
N PHE A 59 14.10 -4.96 6.83
CA PHE A 59 14.46 -6.11 7.65
C PHE A 59 13.25 -6.76 8.34
N TYR A 60 12.39 -5.96 8.97
CA TYR A 60 11.15 -6.48 9.54
C TYR A 60 10.23 -7.08 8.47
N GLY A 61 10.16 -6.45 7.30
CA GLY A 61 9.35 -6.91 6.18
C GLY A 61 9.75 -8.29 5.72
N GLU A 62 11.04 -8.47 5.38
CA GLU A 62 11.62 -9.75 4.95
C GLU A 62 11.31 -10.87 5.94
N ASP A 63 11.48 -10.59 7.24
CA ASP A 63 11.25 -11.58 8.30
C ASP A 63 9.76 -11.94 8.42
N ARG A 64 8.87 -10.94 8.40
CA ARG A 64 7.43 -11.19 8.44
C ARG A 64 6.91 -11.92 7.21
N VAL A 65 7.40 -11.57 6.03
CA VAL A 65 6.97 -12.25 4.82
C VAL A 65 7.47 -13.70 4.79
N ALA A 66 8.68 -13.98 5.26
CA ALA A 66 9.18 -15.34 5.47
C ALA A 66 8.32 -16.16 6.46
N ASP A 67 7.97 -15.56 7.60
CA ASP A 67 7.15 -16.18 8.66
C ASP A 67 5.71 -16.50 8.18
N THR A 68 5.16 -15.62 7.33
CA THR A 68 3.74 -15.68 6.92
C THR A 68 3.49 -16.41 5.60
N LEU A 69 4.53 -16.80 4.86
CA LEU A 69 4.38 -17.41 3.54
C LEU A 69 3.92 -18.89 3.58
N ALA A 70 4.18 -19.64 4.65
CA ALA A 70 3.88 -21.08 4.66
C ALA A 70 2.39 -21.43 4.36
N PRO A 71 1.38 -20.70 4.90
CA PRO A 71 -0.01 -20.88 4.51
C PRO A 71 -0.30 -20.65 3.02
N TYR A 72 0.44 -19.75 2.36
CA TYR A 72 0.30 -19.48 0.93
C TYR A 72 0.71 -20.70 0.11
N ILE A 73 1.83 -21.32 0.45
CA ILE A 73 2.30 -22.58 -0.16
C ILE A 73 1.22 -23.65 -0.04
N THR A 74 0.66 -23.84 1.16
CA THR A 74 -0.36 -24.88 1.39
C THR A 74 -1.74 -24.59 0.79
N ALA A 75 -2.01 -23.32 0.45
CA ALA A 75 -3.26 -22.88 -0.17
C ALA A 75 -3.16 -22.81 -1.70
N ALA A 76 -1.96 -22.95 -2.27
CA ALA A 76 -1.75 -22.89 -3.69
C ALA A 76 -2.58 -23.97 -4.42
N PRO A 77 -3.30 -23.61 -5.50
CA PRO A 77 -4.20 -24.53 -6.20
C PRO A 77 -3.49 -25.55 -7.10
N SER A 78 -2.19 -25.38 -7.36
CA SER A 78 -1.38 -26.33 -8.13
C SER A 78 -0.01 -26.54 -7.49
N GLU A 79 0.59 -27.69 -7.79
CA GLU A 79 1.92 -28.04 -7.28
C GLU A 79 2.99 -27.09 -7.81
N GLU A 80 2.91 -26.66 -9.07
CA GLU A 80 3.87 -25.71 -9.64
C GLU A 80 3.86 -24.36 -8.92
N GLN A 81 2.68 -23.90 -8.49
CA GLN A 81 2.57 -22.71 -7.67
C GLN A 81 3.15 -22.92 -6.27
N ALA A 82 2.81 -24.05 -5.63
CA ALA A 82 3.33 -24.40 -4.31
C ALA A 82 4.87 -24.52 -4.31
N TYR A 83 5.44 -25.14 -5.34
CA TYR A 83 6.88 -25.35 -5.48
C TYR A 83 7.61 -24.02 -5.69
N PHE A 84 7.09 -23.12 -6.51
CA PHE A 84 7.68 -21.78 -6.63
C PHE A 84 7.56 -20.97 -5.32
N LEU A 85 6.40 -21.01 -4.64
CA LEU A 85 6.26 -20.32 -3.36
C LEU A 85 7.22 -20.88 -2.29
N ALA A 86 7.55 -22.18 -2.34
CA ALA A 86 8.57 -22.75 -1.46
C ALA A 86 9.97 -22.18 -1.75
N THR A 87 10.31 -21.89 -3.02
CA THR A 87 11.57 -21.22 -3.35
C THR A 87 11.58 -19.79 -2.85
N GLN A 88 10.45 -19.08 -2.98
CA GLN A 88 10.31 -17.73 -2.43
C GLN A 88 10.54 -17.72 -0.92
N GLN A 89 10.02 -18.71 -0.17
CA GLN A 89 10.27 -18.77 1.27
C GLN A 89 11.76 -18.82 1.62
N VAL A 90 12.57 -19.50 0.79
CA VAL A 90 14.03 -19.53 0.97
C VAL A 90 14.64 -18.15 0.68
N ASP A 91 14.16 -17.45 -0.35
CA ASP A 91 14.62 -16.10 -0.68
C ASP A 91 14.32 -15.12 0.47
N GLU A 92 13.10 -15.10 1.02
CA GLU A 92 12.75 -14.19 2.13
C GLU A 92 13.56 -14.44 3.41
N VAL A 93 13.81 -15.72 3.74
CA VAL A 93 14.69 -16.07 4.86
C VAL A 93 16.12 -15.59 4.59
N ARG A 94 16.59 -15.71 3.34
CA ARG A 94 17.92 -15.23 2.93
C ARG A 94 17.99 -13.71 3.01
N HIS A 95 16.95 -12.98 2.61
CA HIS A 95 16.87 -11.53 2.71
C HIS A 95 16.95 -11.08 4.18
N SER A 96 16.21 -11.75 5.05
CA SER A 96 16.24 -11.51 6.50
C SER A 96 17.65 -11.70 7.09
N ILE A 97 18.34 -12.77 6.69
CA ILE A 97 19.74 -13.01 7.09
C ILE A 97 20.66 -11.91 6.57
N PHE A 98 20.50 -11.48 5.32
CA PHE A 98 21.27 -10.38 4.72
C PHE A 98 21.13 -9.08 5.52
N PHE A 99 19.90 -8.66 5.81
CA PHE A 99 19.67 -7.45 6.60
C PHE A 99 20.17 -7.60 8.04
N HIS A 100 19.94 -8.73 8.71
CA HIS A 100 20.49 -8.98 10.04
C HIS A 100 22.02 -8.81 10.06
N ARG A 101 22.73 -9.42 9.09
CA ARG A 101 24.18 -9.27 8.96
C ARG A 101 24.57 -7.80 8.78
N PHE A 102 23.88 -7.08 7.89
CA PHE A 102 24.17 -5.66 7.65
C PHE A 102 23.98 -4.79 8.91
N PHE A 103 22.88 -5.00 9.64
CA PHE A 103 22.61 -4.30 10.91
C PHE A 103 23.71 -4.55 11.96
N ARG A 104 24.15 -5.81 12.09
CA ARG A 104 25.17 -6.20 13.07
C ARG A 104 26.58 -5.76 12.65
N GLU A 105 26.96 -6.05 11.42
CA GLU A 105 28.35 -5.93 10.93
C GLU A 105 28.71 -4.52 10.47
N VAL A 106 27.72 -3.72 10.03
CA VAL A 106 27.93 -2.36 9.50
C VAL A 106 27.34 -1.31 10.42
N ILE A 107 26.03 -1.38 10.67
CA ILE A 107 25.32 -0.35 11.44
C ILE A 107 25.72 -0.39 12.93
N GLY A 108 25.98 -1.58 13.46
CA GLY A 108 26.29 -1.81 14.88
C GLY A 108 25.06 -1.72 15.79
N VAL A 109 23.88 -2.08 15.26
CA VAL A 109 22.61 -2.13 16.01
C VAL A 109 22.06 -3.55 16.01
N GLY A 110 21.49 -3.97 17.14
CA GLY A 110 20.96 -5.31 17.35
C GLY A 110 21.83 -6.15 18.28
N GLY A 111 21.74 -7.47 18.14
CA GLY A 111 22.49 -8.43 18.97
C GLY A 111 23.10 -9.57 18.15
N GLU A 112 23.47 -10.64 18.84
CA GLU A 112 24.06 -11.83 18.21
C GLU A 112 23.00 -12.67 17.49
N SER A 113 21.73 -12.53 17.89
CA SER A 113 20.59 -13.22 17.30
C SER A 113 19.77 -12.32 16.38
N ILE A 114 19.06 -12.93 15.43
CA ILE A 114 18.09 -12.25 14.56
C ILE A 114 16.99 -11.59 15.39
N GLU A 115 16.50 -12.26 16.43
CA GLU A 115 15.45 -11.76 17.33
C GLU A 115 15.87 -10.44 18.01
N GLU A 116 17.09 -10.38 18.56
CA GLU A 116 17.60 -9.15 19.20
C GLU A 116 17.72 -8.00 18.19
N THR A 117 18.17 -8.29 16.96
CA THR A 117 18.24 -7.26 15.90
C THR A 117 16.84 -6.79 15.50
N LEU A 118 15.87 -7.69 15.33
CA LEU A 118 14.48 -7.32 15.02
C LEU A 118 13.88 -6.46 16.13
N ALA A 119 14.09 -6.83 17.39
CA ALA A 119 13.60 -6.05 18.53
C ALA A 119 14.14 -4.62 18.53
N ALA A 120 15.40 -4.43 18.11
CA ALA A 120 16.03 -3.12 18.01
C ALA A 120 15.46 -2.24 16.88
N THR A 121 14.87 -2.82 15.82
CA THR A 121 14.30 -2.08 14.69
C THR A 121 12.83 -1.71 14.87
N LEU A 122 12.09 -2.40 15.75
CA LEU A 122 10.66 -2.15 16.00
C LEU A 122 10.28 -0.68 16.24
N PRO A 123 11.06 0.13 16.99
CA PRO A 123 10.72 1.55 17.22
C PRO A 123 10.67 2.40 15.94
N GLN A 124 11.31 1.95 14.85
CA GLN A 124 11.33 2.66 13.57
C GLN A 124 10.04 2.46 12.75
N LEU A 125 9.27 1.41 13.04
CA LEU A 125 8.11 1.04 12.21
C LEU A 125 6.94 2.00 12.44
N ASN A 126 6.52 2.67 11.37
CA ASN A 126 5.42 3.64 11.42
C ASN A 126 4.04 2.97 11.40
N TRP A 127 3.00 3.78 11.66
CA TRP A 127 1.62 3.34 11.74
C TRP A 127 1.10 2.70 10.45
N GLY A 128 1.46 3.27 9.28
CA GLY A 128 1.01 2.75 7.99
C GLY A 128 1.58 1.36 7.71
N TYR A 129 2.89 1.23 7.91
CA TYR A 129 3.61 -0.01 7.77
C TYR A 129 3.05 -1.11 8.68
N ARG A 130 2.86 -0.81 9.98
CA ARG A 130 2.25 -1.74 10.94
C ARG A 130 0.85 -2.18 10.50
N GLY A 131 0.02 -1.25 10.02
CA GLY A 131 -1.33 -1.59 9.56
C GLY A 131 -1.37 -2.57 8.39
N VAL A 132 -0.43 -2.48 7.45
CA VAL A 132 -0.29 -3.42 6.33
C VAL A 132 0.18 -4.79 6.81
N PHE A 133 1.24 -4.83 7.63
CA PHE A 133 1.81 -6.09 8.11
C PHE A 133 0.92 -6.82 9.13
N ASP A 134 0.20 -6.09 9.99
CA ASP A 134 -0.83 -6.69 10.84
C ASP A 134 -1.93 -7.36 10.01
N ARG A 135 -2.23 -6.83 8.80
CA ARG A 135 -3.19 -7.47 7.88
C ARG A 135 -2.58 -8.70 7.18
N LEU A 136 -1.29 -8.68 6.88
CA LEU A 136 -0.56 -9.82 6.34
C LEU A 136 -0.58 -10.99 7.33
N ASP A 137 -0.29 -10.73 8.61
CA ASP A 137 -0.35 -11.74 9.67
C ASP A 137 -1.74 -12.36 9.78
N ARG A 138 -2.80 -11.53 9.78
CA ARG A 138 -4.19 -12.03 9.76
C ARG A 138 -4.50 -12.85 8.51
N MET A 139 -3.96 -12.47 7.35
CA MET A 139 -4.18 -13.20 6.10
C MET A 139 -3.63 -14.62 6.17
N ALA A 140 -2.44 -14.78 6.74
CA ALA A 140 -1.83 -16.09 6.94
C ALA A 140 -2.73 -16.99 7.81
N GLU A 141 -3.30 -16.46 8.90
CA GLU A 141 -4.25 -17.20 9.74
C GLU A 141 -5.57 -17.52 9.05
N GLU A 142 -6.08 -16.62 8.20
CA GLU A 142 -7.28 -16.84 7.38
C GLU A 142 -7.04 -17.95 6.35
N LEU A 143 -5.90 -17.93 5.64
CA LEU A 143 -5.55 -18.95 4.65
C LEU A 143 -5.38 -20.35 5.23
N ARG A 144 -4.92 -20.46 6.48
CA ARG A 144 -4.88 -21.76 7.17
C ARG A 144 -6.26 -22.40 7.30
N LYS A 145 -7.33 -21.59 7.33
CA LYS A 145 -8.72 -22.02 7.54
C LYS A 145 -9.53 -22.05 6.25
N ASP A 146 -9.29 -21.11 5.34
CA ASP A 146 -10.01 -20.94 4.08
C ASP A 146 -9.02 -20.90 2.92
N ARG A 147 -9.01 -21.98 2.13
CA ARG A 147 -8.17 -22.15 0.94
C ARG A 147 -8.97 -21.98 -0.35
N SER A 148 -10.09 -21.27 -0.30
CA SER A 148 -10.87 -20.95 -1.49
C SER A 148 -10.08 -20.04 -2.44
N LEU A 149 -10.37 -20.12 -3.75
CA LEU A 149 -9.72 -19.26 -4.75
C LEU A 149 -9.91 -17.75 -4.47
N PRO A 150 -11.08 -17.26 -4.01
CA PRO A 150 -11.21 -15.85 -3.64
C PRO A 150 -10.30 -15.43 -2.48
N LYS A 151 -10.17 -16.29 -1.45
CA LYS A 151 -9.25 -16.01 -0.32
C LYS A 151 -7.79 -16.08 -0.77
N TYR A 152 -7.43 -17.03 -1.62
CA TYR A 152 -6.10 -17.11 -2.23
C TYR A 152 -5.80 -15.87 -3.09
N ALA A 153 -6.75 -15.40 -3.91
CA ALA A 153 -6.59 -14.17 -4.69
C ALA A 153 -6.39 -12.92 -3.81
N GLN A 154 -7.10 -12.81 -2.68
CA GLN A 154 -6.82 -11.78 -1.68
C GLN A 154 -5.38 -11.90 -1.18
N ALA A 155 -4.97 -13.08 -0.74
CA ALA A 155 -3.65 -13.28 -0.18
C ALA A 155 -2.54 -12.92 -1.17
N ILE A 156 -2.64 -13.41 -2.41
CA ILE A 156 -1.70 -13.09 -3.50
C ILE A 156 -1.66 -11.59 -3.78
N THR A 157 -2.81 -10.91 -3.77
CA THR A 157 -2.87 -9.45 -3.94
C THR A 157 -2.17 -8.73 -2.79
N LEU A 158 -2.43 -9.13 -1.54
CA LEU A 158 -1.83 -8.49 -0.37
C LEU A 158 -0.31 -8.58 -0.39
N TYR A 159 0.21 -9.79 -0.59
CA TYR A 159 1.65 -10.02 -0.53
C TYR A 159 2.32 -9.45 -1.78
N HIS A 160 2.05 -10.01 -2.95
CA HIS A 160 2.87 -9.75 -4.14
C HIS A 160 2.59 -8.40 -4.80
N LEU A 161 1.37 -7.89 -4.68
CA LEU A 161 0.99 -6.63 -5.34
C LEU A 161 1.08 -5.44 -4.39
N ILE A 162 0.63 -5.58 -3.14
CA ILE A 162 0.72 -4.50 -2.16
C ILE A 162 2.09 -4.49 -1.48
N VAL A 163 2.47 -5.53 -0.74
CA VAL A 163 3.74 -5.55 0.03
C VAL A 163 4.96 -5.45 -0.90
N GLU A 164 5.14 -6.38 -1.82
CA GLU A 164 6.33 -6.37 -2.70
C GLU A 164 6.20 -5.32 -3.81
N GLY A 165 5.13 -5.42 -4.60
CA GLY A 165 4.97 -4.62 -5.80
C GLY A 165 4.83 -3.12 -5.53
N SER A 166 4.04 -2.73 -4.52
CA SER A 166 3.67 -1.32 -4.33
C SER A 166 4.43 -0.63 -3.21
N LEU A 167 5.00 -1.39 -2.25
CA LEU A 167 5.71 -0.83 -1.11
C LEU A 167 7.21 -1.12 -1.17
N ALA A 168 7.62 -2.38 -1.34
CA ALA A 168 9.04 -2.73 -1.35
C ALA A 168 9.76 -2.14 -2.58
N GLN A 169 9.23 -2.34 -3.79
CA GLN A 169 9.94 -1.94 -5.02
C GLN A 169 10.23 -0.43 -5.13
N PRO A 170 9.32 0.50 -4.79
CA PRO A 170 9.67 1.91 -4.71
C PRO A 170 10.78 2.19 -3.69
N GLY A 171 10.70 1.60 -2.49
CA GLY A 171 11.75 1.75 -1.48
C GLY A 171 13.12 1.27 -1.98
N GLN A 172 13.17 0.13 -2.67
CA GLN A 172 14.40 -0.41 -3.26
C GLN A 172 14.98 0.52 -4.31
N HIS A 173 14.16 1.00 -5.26
CA HIS A 173 14.62 1.86 -6.35
C HIS A 173 15.40 3.08 -5.83
N PHE A 174 14.85 3.77 -4.82
CA PHE A 174 15.46 4.98 -4.29
C PHE A 174 16.69 4.71 -3.39
N ILE A 175 16.72 3.58 -2.69
CA ILE A 175 17.90 3.16 -1.93
C ILE A 175 19.04 2.77 -2.88
N GLU A 176 18.75 1.93 -3.87
CA GLU A 176 19.73 1.44 -4.84
C GLU A 176 20.36 2.58 -5.63
N ASP A 177 19.56 3.55 -6.08
CA ASP A 177 20.05 4.70 -6.85
C ASP A 177 21.07 5.52 -6.05
N PHE A 178 20.82 5.76 -4.75
CA PHE A 178 21.73 6.53 -3.91
C PHE A 178 23.05 5.79 -3.63
N PHE A 179 23.00 4.54 -3.17
CA PHE A 179 24.23 3.83 -2.77
C PHE A 179 25.05 3.34 -3.97
N SER A 180 24.40 3.03 -5.10
CA SER A 180 25.10 2.68 -6.33
C SER A 180 25.82 3.89 -6.93
N SER A 181 25.22 5.08 -6.87
CA SER A 181 25.86 6.30 -7.39
C SER A 181 26.99 6.83 -6.51
N ALA A 182 26.89 6.63 -5.19
CA ALA A 182 27.92 7.04 -4.23
C ALA A 182 29.09 6.05 -4.10
N ALA A 183 28.89 4.78 -4.48
CA ALA A 183 29.87 3.69 -4.33
C ALA A 183 30.44 3.53 -2.90
N THR A 184 29.65 3.85 -1.87
CA THR A 184 30.10 3.92 -0.47
C THR A 184 29.90 2.62 0.32
N MET A 185 28.90 1.80 -0.03
CA MET A 185 28.59 0.54 0.66
C MET A 185 28.42 -0.61 -0.35
N PRO A 186 29.53 -1.08 -0.97
CA PRO A 186 29.48 -2.04 -2.06
C PRO A 186 28.89 -3.40 -1.67
N GLY A 187 29.09 -3.88 -0.44
CA GLY A 187 28.51 -5.14 0.02
C GLY A 187 26.99 -5.08 0.10
N PHE A 188 26.47 -3.99 0.66
CA PHE A 188 25.04 -3.72 0.77
C PHE A 188 24.40 -3.53 -0.61
N SER A 189 25.03 -2.76 -1.50
CA SER A 189 24.58 -2.61 -2.88
C SER A 189 24.52 -3.95 -3.62
N ALA A 190 25.51 -4.83 -3.43
CA ALA A 190 25.49 -6.17 -4.01
C ALA A 190 24.35 -7.04 -3.45
N GLY A 191 24.09 -6.97 -2.14
CA GLY A 191 22.98 -7.65 -1.50
C GLY A 191 21.62 -7.18 -2.02
N MET A 192 21.39 -5.86 -2.03
CA MET A 192 20.16 -5.26 -2.57
C MET A 192 19.93 -5.64 -4.04
N ALA A 193 20.98 -5.62 -4.87
CA ALA A 193 20.88 -6.03 -6.27
C ALA A 193 20.50 -7.52 -6.44
N ASN A 194 20.79 -8.38 -5.46
CA ASN A 194 20.31 -9.76 -5.47
C ASN A 194 18.86 -9.85 -5.00
N VAL A 195 18.51 -9.19 -3.89
CA VAL A 195 17.12 -9.07 -3.42
C VAL A 195 16.19 -8.57 -4.54
N SER A 196 16.58 -7.51 -5.25
CA SER A 196 15.82 -6.94 -6.36
C SER A 196 15.60 -7.91 -7.53
N LYS A 197 16.53 -8.85 -7.80
CA LYS A 197 16.32 -9.92 -8.79
C LYS A 197 15.35 -10.99 -8.29
N ASP A 198 15.33 -11.22 -6.99
CA ASP A 198 14.46 -12.18 -6.32
C ASP A 198 13.02 -11.64 -6.32
N GLU A 199 12.82 -10.40 -5.90
CA GLU A 199 11.55 -9.68 -5.94
C GLU A 199 10.92 -9.61 -7.33
N GLN A 200 11.73 -9.47 -8.39
CA GLN A 200 11.21 -9.50 -9.77
C GLN A 200 10.49 -10.82 -10.08
N ARG A 201 10.97 -11.94 -9.53
CA ARG A 201 10.31 -13.26 -9.69
C ARG A 201 9.06 -13.35 -8.83
N HIS A 202 9.11 -12.87 -7.58
CA HIS A 202 7.97 -12.92 -6.65
C HIS A 202 6.79 -12.08 -7.19
N ILE A 203 7.05 -10.85 -7.61
CA ILE A 203 6.06 -9.98 -8.24
C ILE A 203 5.55 -10.61 -9.55
N GLY A 204 6.45 -11.21 -10.34
CA GLY A 204 6.10 -11.92 -11.57
C GLY A 204 5.12 -13.07 -11.33
N PHE A 205 5.35 -13.85 -10.27
CA PHE A 205 4.44 -14.90 -9.82
C PHE A 205 3.06 -14.33 -9.47
N GLY A 206 3.01 -13.30 -8.61
CA GLY A 206 1.75 -12.70 -8.19
C GLY A 206 0.95 -12.12 -9.36
N VAL A 207 1.61 -11.43 -10.28
CA VAL A 207 0.98 -10.91 -11.52
C VAL A 207 0.41 -12.05 -12.36
N LYS A 208 1.15 -13.15 -12.53
CA LYS A 208 0.67 -14.30 -13.30
C LYS A 208 -0.56 -14.94 -12.66
N VAL A 209 -0.49 -15.28 -11.37
CA VAL A 209 -1.62 -15.89 -10.65
C VAL A 209 -2.86 -15.02 -10.74
N LEU A 210 -2.74 -13.71 -10.52
CA LEU A 210 -3.89 -12.80 -10.59
C LEU A 210 -4.40 -12.64 -12.03
N SER A 211 -3.53 -12.62 -13.04
CA SER A 211 -3.97 -12.57 -14.44
C SER A 211 -4.84 -13.77 -14.82
N GLU A 212 -4.55 -14.95 -14.27
CA GLU A 212 -5.33 -16.18 -14.50
C GLU A 212 -6.63 -16.18 -13.70
N LEU A 213 -6.57 -15.89 -12.39
CA LEU A 213 -7.75 -15.93 -11.51
C LEU A 213 -8.77 -14.83 -11.81
N LEU A 214 -8.30 -13.68 -12.28
CA LEU A 214 -9.14 -12.52 -12.58
C LEU A 214 -9.52 -12.43 -14.06
N ALA A 215 -9.01 -13.29 -14.94
CA ALA A 215 -9.46 -13.34 -16.33
C ALA A 215 -10.97 -13.56 -16.41
N GLU A 216 -11.68 -12.84 -17.29
CA GLU A 216 -13.14 -12.98 -17.43
C GLU A 216 -13.58 -14.41 -17.81
N SER A 217 -12.70 -15.16 -18.48
CA SER A 217 -12.91 -16.56 -18.84
C SER A 217 -12.81 -17.53 -17.66
N HIS A 218 -12.19 -17.12 -16.54
CA HIS A 218 -12.01 -17.98 -15.38
C HIS A 218 -13.33 -18.12 -14.60
N PRO A 219 -13.82 -19.34 -14.29
CA PRO A 219 -15.13 -19.54 -13.66
C PRO A 219 -15.32 -18.81 -12.31
N ALA A 220 -14.25 -18.68 -11.53
CA ALA A 220 -14.27 -17.98 -10.24
C ALA A 220 -13.96 -16.47 -10.32
N SER A 221 -13.81 -15.90 -11.51
CA SER A 221 -13.31 -14.53 -11.71
C SER A 221 -14.10 -13.47 -10.98
N ALA A 222 -15.44 -13.54 -11.03
CA ALA A 222 -16.31 -12.58 -10.36
C ALA A 222 -16.12 -12.58 -8.84
N GLU A 223 -16.01 -13.76 -8.22
CA GLU A 223 -15.80 -13.91 -6.78
C GLU A 223 -14.39 -13.46 -6.38
N CYS A 224 -13.37 -13.82 -7.16
CA CYS A 224 -11.99 -13.40 -6.94
C CYS A 224 -11.84 -11.86 -7.06
N ARG A 225 -12.43 -11.23 -8.09
CA ARG A 225 -12.41 -9.77 -8.25
C ARG A 225 -13.11 -9.07 -7.08
N ALA A 226 -14.25 -9.60 -6.63
CA ALA A 226 -14.96 -9.05 -5.47
C ALA A 226 -14.11 -9.14 -4.19
N ALA A 227 -13.46 -10.28 -3.95
CA ALA A 227 -12.60 -10.49 -2.79
C ALA A 227 -11.36 -9.58 -2.83
N VAL A 228 -10.73 -9.42 -4.00
CA VAL A 228 -9.62 -8.48 -4.22
C VAL A 228 -10.04 -7.04 -3.90
N VAL A 229 -11.22 -6.61 -4.38
CA VAL A 229 -11.75 -5.26 -4.08
C VAL A 229 -11.99 -5.06 -2.59
N GLU A 230 -12.54 -6.06 -1.90
CA GLU A 230 -12.73 -6.02 -0.45
C GLU A 230 -11.40 -5.81 0.29
N LEU A 231 -10.37 -6.57 -0.07
CA LEU A 231 -9.04 -6.43 0.51
C LEU A 231 -8.43 -5.05 0.23
N LEU A 232 -8.48 -4.57 -1.01
CA LEU A 232 -7.90 -3.29 -1.39
C LEU A 232 -8.53 -2.14 -0.60
N ARG A 233 -9.84 -2.19 -0.34
CA ARG A 233 -10.53 -1.20 0.51
C ARG A 233 -10.04 -1.21 1.95
N GLU A 234 -9.64 -2.37 2.47
CA GLU A 234 -9.05 -2.49 3.81
C GLU A 234 -7.61 -1.95 3.86
N THR A 235 -6.81 -2.21 2.83
CA THR A 235 -5.34 -2.04 2.90
C THR A 235 -4.82 -0.75 2.28
N LEU A 236 -5.38 -0.31 1.15
CA LEU A 236 -4.92 0.90 0.45
C LEU A 236 -4.93 2.17 1.31
N PRO A 237 -5.85 2.37 2.28
CA PRO A 237 -5.77 3.50 3.19
C PRO A 237 -4.49 3.59 4.04
N TYR A 238 -3.80 2.47 4.29
CA TYR A 238 -2.50 2.46 4.97
C TYR A 238 -1.33 2.75 4.03
N GLY A 239 -1.46 2.42 2.74
CA GLY A 239 -0.38 2.50 1.75
C GLY A 239 0.39 3.82 1.74
N PRO A 240 -0.30 4.99 1.65
CA PRO A 240 0.39 6.27 1.69
C PRO A 240 1.18 6.50 2.97
N ALA A 241 0.69 5.97 4.10
CA ALA A 241 1.31 6.15 5.40
C ALA A 241 2.57 5.30 5.60
N VAL A 242 2.87 4.35 4.71
CA VAL A 242 4.09 3.53 4.75
C VAL A 242 5.33 4.39 4.52
N PHE A 243 5.26 5.33 3.57
CA PHE A 243 6.32 6.30 3.30
C PHE A 243 6.10 7.62 4.06
N TYR A 244 5.46 7.56 5.24
CA TYR A 244 5.35 8.71 6.13
C TYR A 244 6.61 8.80 6.99
N PRO A 245 7.54 9.74 6.74
CA PRO A 245 8.77 9.83 7.52
C PRO A 245 8.48 10.29 8.95
N PRO A 246 9.40 10.03 9.90
CA PRO A 246 9.28 10.51 11.27
C PRO A 246 8.95 12.02 11.33
N ASN A 247 7.90 12.38 12.06
CA ASN A 247 7.39 13.76 12.17
C ASN A 247 7.03 14.44 10.83
N PHE A 248 6.84 13.67 9.77
CA PHE A 248 6.70 14.18 8.40
C PHE A 248 7.91 15.03 7.93
N ASP A 249 9.09 14.76 8.49
CA ASP A 249 10.31 15.46 8.12
C ASP A 249 10.76 15.01 6.71
N ARG A 250 10.54 15.89 5.72
CA ARG A 250 10.87 15.63 4.32
C ARG A 250 12.37 15.45 4.07
N THR A 251 13.23 15.90 4.99
CA THR A 251 14.68 15.73 4.86
C THR A 251 15.10 14.26 4.87
N TYR A 252 14.27 13.35 5.38
CA TYR A 252 14.51 11.90 5.34
C TYR A 252 14.61 11.35 3.92
N THR A 253 13.90 11.93 2.95
CA THR A 253 14.03 11.51 1.54
C THR A 253 14.93 12.46 0.76
N GLU A 254 14.80 13.77 1.02
CA GLU A 254 15.52 14.80 0.29
C GLU A 254 17.04 14.72 0.50
N CYS A 255 17.52 14.15 1.62
CA CYS A 255 18.96 13.93 1.87
C CYS A 255 19.62 12.95 0.88
N TYR A 256 18.82 12.23 0.08
CA TYR A 256 19.27 11.32 -0.97
C TYR A 256 18.94 11.82 -2.38
N GLY A 257 18.36 13.02 -2.50
CA GLY A 257 18.09 13.65 -3.80
C GLY A 257 16.72 13.37 -4.40
N PHE A 258 15.77 12.80 -3.65
CA PHE A 258 14.40 12.56 -4.09
C PHE A 258 13.36 13.08 -3.10
N SER A 259 12.21 13.50 -3.62
CA SER A 259 11.07 13.98 -2.85
C SER A 259 10.07 12.85 -2.54
N LEU A 260 9.17 13.06 -1.58
CA LEU A 260 8.06 12.13 -1.34
C LEU A 260 7.20 11.96 -2.61
N GLU A 261 6.97 13.03 -3.35
CA GLU A 261 6.20 13.02 -4.57
C GLU A 261 6.84 12.13 -5.65
N ASP A 262 8.17 12.05 -5.71
CA ASP A 262 8.87 11.13 -6.63
C ASP A 262 8.58 9.66 -6.26
N ILE A 263 8.61 9.34 -4.96
CA ILE A 263 8.29 8.00 -4.45
C ILE A 263 6.87 7.61 -4.79
N PHE A 264 5.91 8.48 -4.49
CA PHE A 264 4.48 8.21 -4.75
C PHE A 264 4.16 8.14 -6.24
N ALA A 265 4.76 9.02 -7.07
CA ALA A 265 4.55 8.98 -8.51
C ALA A 265 5.10 7.68 -9.11
N PHE A 266 6.29 7.25 -8.69
CA PHE A 266 6.87 5.99 -9.13
C PHE A 266 6.04 4.79 -8.68
N GLY A 267 5.62 4.75 -7.42
CA GLY A 267 4.74 3.69 -6.90
C GLY A 267 3.43 3.60 -7.66
N LEU A 268 2.78 4.74 -7.94
CA LEU A 268 1.53 4.77 -8.70
C LEU A 268 1.71 4.29 -10.15
N LYS A 269 2.83 4.65 -10.80
CA LYS A 269 3.18 4.13 -12.13
C LYS A 269 3.23 2.61 -12.13
N LEU A 270 3.89 2.01 -11.14
CA LEU A 270 3.98 0.55 -11.01
C LEU A 270 2.61 -0.10 -10.73
N ILE A 271 1.80 0.51 -9.85
CA ILE A 271 0.41 0.06 -9.58
C ILE A 271 -0.40 0.02 -10.88
N ARG A 272 -0.44 1.14 -11.62
CA ARG A 272 -1.19 1.24 -12.89
C ARG A 272 -0.70 0.23 -13.92
N GLN A 273 0.61 0.08 -14.06
CA GLN A 273 1.21 -0.87 -15.00
C GLN A 273 0.79 -2.32 -14.66
N ARG A 274 0.94 -2.75 -13.40
CA ARG A 274 0.67 -4.13 -13.01
C ARG A 274 -0.81 -4.48 -13.09
N TRP A 275 -1.70 -3.62 -12.61
CA TRP A 275 -3.15 -3.86 -12.71
C TRP A 275 -3.65 -3.93 -14.16
N ARG A 276 -3.06 -3.13 -15.06
CA ARG A 276 -3.30 -3.25 -16.50
C ARG A 276 -2.81 -4.58 -17.06
N THR A 277 -1.60 -5.00 -16.68
CA THR A 277 -1.02 -6.30 -17.05
C THR A 277 -1.86 -7.48 -16.55
N ILE A 278 -2.43 -7.39 -15.35
CA ILE A 278 -3.33 -8.39 -14.78
C ILE A 278 -4.67 -8.49 -15.53
N GLY A 279 -5.06 -7.46 -16.30
CA GLY A 279 -6.39 -7.40 -16.93
C GLY A 279 -7.51 -6.96 -15.97
N PHE A 280 -7.16 -6.27 -14.89
CA PHE A 280 -8.11 -5.59 -14.01
C PHE A 280 -7.59 -4.18 -13.69
N PRO A 281 -7.60 -3.27 -14.69
CA PRO A 281 -6.97 -1.96 -14.56
C PRO A 281 -7.69 -1.08 -13.53
N THR A 282 -6.96 -0.14 -12.93
CA THR A 282 -7.44 0.68 -11.80
C THR A 282 -8.70 1.49 -12.13
N GLU A 283 -8.85 1.91 -13.39
CA GLU A 283 -9.97 2.68 -13.94
C GLU A 283 -11.27 1.87 -14.09
N GLU A 284 -11.19 0.54 -14.08
CA GLU A 284 -12.35 -0.37 -14.14
C GLU A 284 -12.79 -0.85 -12.76
N MET A 285 -12.02 -0.56 -11.70
CA MET A 285 -12.34 -0.99 -10.35
C MET A 285 -13.53 -0.21 -9.77
N PRO A 286 -14.28 -0.80 -8.82
CA PRO A 286 -15.38 -0.10 -8.15
C PRO A 286 -14.94 1.20 -7.46
N PRO A 287 -15.86 2.18 -7.32
CA PRO A 287 -15.58 3.42 -6.59
C PRO A 287 -14.99 3.18 -5.20
N GLY A 288 -14.01 4.02 -4.84
CA GLY A 288 -13.35 4.04 -3.54
C GLY A 288 -12.13 3.12 -3.39
N VAL A 289 -11.82 2.25 -4.37
CA VAL A 289 -10.60 1.42 -4.33
C VAL A 289 -9.37 2.27 -4.66
N PHE A 290 -9.33 2.84 -5.88
CA PHE A 290 -8.31 3.79 -6.32
C PHE A 290 -8.98 5.12 -6.70
N PRO A 291 -9.42 5.91 -5.71
CA PRO A 291 -10.23 7.12 -5.92
C PRO A 291 -9.41 8.33 -6.41
N PHE A 292 -8.44 8.13 -7.29
CA PHE A 292 -7.71 9.19 -7.97
C PHE A 292 -8.27 9.42 -9.38
N ASP A 293 -7.80 10.47 -10.05
CA ASP A 293 -8.13 10.72 -11.44
C ASP A 293 -7.42 9.73 -12.36
N PRO A 294 -8.15 8.91 -13.14
CA PRO A 294 -7.51 8.00 -14.09
C PRO A 294 -6.76 8.75 -15.21
N ASP A 295 -7.17 9.98 -15.53
CA ASP A 295 -6.58 10.79 -16.60
C ASP A 295 -5.43 11.68 -16.12
N ALA A 296 -5.29 11.89 -14.80
CA ALA A 296 -4.15 12.62 -14.26
C ALA A 296 -2.87 11.80 -14.35
N ASP A 297 -1.77 12.47 -14.67
CA ASP A 297 -0.44 11.88 -14.57
C ASP A 297 -0.09 11.52 -13.12
N GLU A 298 0.88 10.62 -12.97
CA GLU A 298 1.27 10.09 -11.66
C GLU A 298 1.81 11.17 -10.72
N ARG A 299 2.46 12.21 -11.27
CA ARG A 299 3.05 13.29 -10.48
C ARG A 299 1.97 14.16 -9.83
N THR A 300 0.94 14.51 -10.58
CA THR A 300 -0.19 15.30 -10.10
C THR A 300 -0.92 14.57 -8.97
N VAL A 301 -1.14 13.24 -9.12
CA VAL A 301 -1.78 12.44 -8.07
C VAL A 301 -0.89 12.37 -6.82
N ALA A 302 0.42 12.18 -7.00
CA ALA A 302 1.39 12.16 -5.90
C ALA A 302 1.42 13.49 -5.13
N GLU A 303 1.44 14.64 -5.82
CA GLU A 303 1.41 15.97 -5.21
C GLU A 303 0.15 16.18 -4.36
N HIS A 304 -1.02 15.80 -4.88
CA HIS A 304 -2.26 15.86 -4.11
C HIS A 304 -2.25 14.94 -2.89
N GLN A 305 -1.68 13.74 -3.02
CA GLN A 305 -1.56 12.78 -1.93
C GLN A 305 -0.64 13.28 -0.82
N VAL A 306 0.58 13.73 -1.16
CA VAL A 306 1.54 14.28 -0.21
C VAL A 306 0.95 15.50 0.50
N LYS A 307 0.26 16.38 -0.22
CA LYS A 307 -0.42 17.54 0.36
C LYS A 307 -1.50 17.15 1.38
N MET A 308 -2.29 16.11 1.09
CA MET A 308 -3.27 15.59 2.05
C MET A 308 -2.61 14.90 3.26
N MET A 309 -1.44 14.30 3.09
CA MET A 309 -0.66 13.73 4.21
C MET A 309 -0.07 14.82 5.11
N GLU A 310 0.52 15.86 4.52
CA GLU A 310 1.05 17.03 5.25
C GLU A 310 -0.05 17.74 6.04
N ALA A 311 -1.25 17.82 5.46
CA ALA A 311 -2.43 18.37 6.11
C ALA A 311 -3.07 17.43 7.16
N GLY A 312 -2.56 16.22 7.39
CA GLY A 312 -3.09 15.24 8.34
C GLY A 312 -4.39 14.54 7.90
N VAL A 313 -4.87 14.79 6.68
CA VAL A 313 -6.05 14.14 6.10
C VAL A 313 -5.77 12.68 5.77
N LEU A 314 -4.63 12.40 5.15
CA LEU A 314 -4.06 11.06 4.97
C LEU A 314 -2.95 10.81 6.00
N GLY A 315 -2.52 9.56 6.16
CA GLY A 315 -1.48 9.21 7.14
C GLY A 315 -2.03 8.88 8.54
N PRO A 316 -1.14 8.74 9.53
CA PRO A 316 -1.51 8.35 10.90
C PRO A 316 -2.51 9.32 11.55
N PRO A 317 -3.26 8.86 12.56
CA PRO A 317 -3.93 9.76 13.49
C PRO A 317 -2.86 10.58 14.23
N ALA A 318 -2.73 11.87 13.90
CA ALA A 318 -1.72 12.75 14.48
C ALA A 318 -2.36 13.96 15.19
N ALA A 319 -1.61 14.53 16.13
CA ALA A 319 -1.89 15.82 16.76
C ALA A 319 -0.79 16.81 16.33
N PRO A 320 -1.11 18.08 15.98
CA PRO A 320 -2.45 18.68 15.94
C PRO A 320 -3.33 18.07 14.82
N GLY A 321 -4.65 18.17 14.97
CA GLY A 321 -5.62 17.61 14.02
C GLY A 321 -5.47 18.17 12.60
N PRO A 322 -6.18 17.59 11.62
CA PRO A 322 -5.98 17.90 10.21
C PRO A 322 -6.26 19.37 9.87
N LEU A 323 -5.47 19.93 8.96
CA LEU A 323 -5.69 21.27 8.44
C LEU A 323 -6.95 21.31 7.57
N ALA A 324 -7.69 22.41 7.64
CA ALA A 324 -8.95 22.62 6.93
C ALA A 324 -8.87 23.73 5.87
N THR A 325 -7.71 23.95 5.25
CA THR A 325 -7.58 25.01 4.22
C THR A 325 -8.55 24.73 3.05
N PRO A 326 -9.03 25.77 2.33
CA PRO A 326 -9.97 25.57 1.21
C PRO A 326 -9.47 24.57 0.16
N GLU A 327 -8.16 24.55 -0.07
CA GLU A 327 -7.52 23.61 -0.98
C GLU A 327 -7.52 22.17 -0.44
N VAL A 328 -7.19 21.96 0.84
CA VAL A 328 -7.23 20.62 1.44
C VAL A 328 -8.65 20.07 1.45
N GLN A 329 -9.64 20.90 1.80
CA GLN A 329 -11.05 20.51 1.73
C GLN A 329 -11.45 20.13 0.30
N ARG A 330 -11.05 20.91 -0.72
CA ARG A 330 -11.31 20.60 -2.13
C ARG A 330 -10.72 19.25 -2.56
N LEU A 331 -9.47 18.96 -2.19
CA LEU A 331 -8.84 17.66 -2.50
C LEU A 331 -9.57 16.50 -1.82
N TYR A 332 -9.90 16.64 -0.54
CA TYR A 332 -10.67 15.64 0.20
C TYR A 332 -12.05 15.41 -0.41
N PHE A 333 -12.77 16.46 -0.78
CA PHE A 333 -14.10 16.32 -1.35
C PHE A 333 -14.08 15.78 -2.78
N ASP A 334 -13.02 16.01 -3.56
CA ASP A 334 -12.84 15.30 -4.84
C ASP A 334 -12.63 13.80 -4.63
N LEU A 335 -11.87 13.41 -3.59
CA LEU A 335 -11.73 12.00 -3.18
C LEU A 335 -13.08 11.40 -2.79
N VAL A 336 -13.88 12.10 -1.98
CA VAL A 336 -15.24 11.69 -1.58
C VAL A 336 -16.13 11.51 -2.81
N ARG A 337 -16.07 12.43 -3.78
CA ARG A 337 -16.82 12.37 -5.04
C ARG A 337 -16.46 11.11 -5.83
N ARG A 338 -15.17 10.80 -5.97
CA ARG A 338 -14.67 9.60 -6.70
C ARG A 338 -14.95 8.30 -5.96
N SER A 339 -15.17 8.36 -4.65
CA SER A 339 -15.51 7.20 -3.82
C SER A 339 -17.01 6.88 -3.82
N ALA A 340 -17.86 7.77 -4.33
CA ALA A 340 -19.30 7.61 -4.28
C ALA A 340 -19.81 6.63 -5.35
N ASN A 341 -20.44 5.54 -4.92
CA ASN A 341 -21.17 4.63 -5.79
C ASN A 341 -22.47 5.28 -6.30
N THR A 342 -22.44 5.68 -7.57
CA THR A 342 -23.54 6.39 -8.24
C THR A 342 -24.75 5.53 -8.53
N THR A 343 -24.60 4.20 -8.58
CA THR A 343 -25.71 3.26 -8.83
C THR A 343 -26.72 3.22 -7.67
N ALA A 344 -26.32 3.67 -6.48
CA ALA A 344 -27.15 3.66 -5.27
C ALA A 344 -28.27 4.74 -5.27
N THR A 345 -28.32 5.62 -6.28
CA THR A 345 -29.34 6.68 -6.41
C THR A 345 -30.76 6.17 -6.64
N ASN A 346 -30.91 4.94 -7.16
CA ASN A 346 -32.20 4.37 -7.58
C ASN A 346 -33.01 5.32 -8.48
N GLY A 347 -32.33 6.08 -9.35
CA GLY A 347 -32.95 6.98 -10.32
C GLY A 347 -33.46 8.32 -9.77
N LYS A 348 -33.10 8.69 -8.54
CA LYS A 348 -33.35 10.04 -7.98
C LYS A 348 -32.05 10.68 -7.51
N PRO A 349 -31.85 11.99 -7.74
CA PRO A 349 -30.69 12.70 -7.20
C PRO A 349 -30.57 12.51 -5.69
N LEU A 350 -29.35 12.23 -5.24
CA LEU A 350 -28.99 12.21 -3.82
C LEU A 350 -28.09 13.39 -3.51
N VAL A 351 -28.41 14.10 -2.45
CA VAL A 351 -27.64 15.23 -1.96
C VAL A 351 -27.19 14.95 -0.53
N TYR A 352 -25.88 14.82 -0.34
CA TYR A 352 -25.26 14.70 0.97
C TYR A 352 -24.54 15.99 1.29
N GLN A 353 -24.74 16.51 2.49
CA GLN A 353 -24.16 17.77 2.95
C GLN A 353 -23.33 17.53 4.20
N TRP A 354 -22.21 18.23 4.30
CA TRP A 354 -21.36 18.31 5.47
C TRP A 354 -21.37 19.74 5.98
N ARG A 355 -21.68 19.91 7.25
CA ARG A 355 -21.58 21.18 7.97
C ARG A 355 -20.52 21.02 9.04
N PHE A 356 -19.44 21.76 8.92
CA PHE A 356 -18.37 21.74 9.89
C PHE A 356 -18.48 22.91 10.88
N THR A 357 -18.09 22.68 12.13
CA THR A 357 -18.05 23.73 13.15
C THR A 357 -16.83 24.64 13.04
N ASP A 358 -15.81 24.19 12.32
CA ASP A 358 -14.45 24.74 12.23
C ASP A 358 -13.88 24.70 10.79
N ALA A 359 -14.72 24.45 9.79
CA ALA A 359 -14.37 24.46 8.36
C ALA A 359 -15.58 24.84 7.49
N ASP A 360 -15.36 25.08 6.20
CA ASP A 360 -16.42 25.47 5.28
C ASP A 360 -17.40 24.31 5.02
N PRO A 361 -18.71 24.55 4.89
CA PRO A 361 -19.64 23.50 4.52
C PRO A 361 -19.42 23.05 3.07
N TRP A 362 -19.77 21.79 2.78
CA TRP A 362 -19.69 21.20 1.44
C TRP A 362 -20.90 20.33 1.17
N HIS A 363 -21.21 20.09 -0.09
CA HIS A 363 -22.21 19.11 -0.47
C HIS A 363 -21.82 18.34 -1.73
N LEU A 364 -22.25 17.08 -1.78
CA LEU A 364 -22.12 16.15 -2.89
C LEU A 364 -23.52 15.94 -3.48
N VAL A 365 -23.64 16.18 -4.79
CA VAL A 365 -24.83 15.84 -5.57
C VAL A 365 -24.49 14.64 -6.44
N ILE A 366 -25.23 13.55 -6.27
CA ILE A 366 -25.13 12.33 -7.07
C ILE A 366 -26.37 12.25 -7.94
N ASP A 367 -26.19 12.48 -9.24
CA ASP A 367 -27.28 12.48 -10.21
C ASP A 367 -26.81 11.84 -11.52
N ASN A 368 -26.89 10.50 -11.57
CA ASN A 368 -26.62 9.58 -12.67
C ASN A 368 -25.94 10.19 -13.92
N GLY A 369 -24.64 10.50 -13.81
CA GLY A 369 -23.83 11.07 -14.89
C GLY A 369 -23.29 12.48 -14.61
N SER A 370 -23.74 13.15 -13.54
CA SER A 370 -23.32 14.51 -13.16
C SER A 370 -22.87 14.64 -11.69
N THR A 371 -22.31 13.56 -11.14
CA THR A 371 -21.82 13.54 -9.74
C THR A 371 -20.79 14.63 -9.51
N ARG A 372 -21.11 15.59 -8.64
CA ARG A 372 -20.29 16.78 -8.38
C ARG A 372 -20.27 17.13 -6.90
N VAL A 373 -19.22 17.80 -6.50
CA VAL A 373 -19.02 18.26 -5.12
C VAL A 373 -18.70 19.75 -5.15
N GLU A 374 -19.37 20.52 -4.29
CA GLU A 374 -19.32 21.98 -4.30
C GLU A 374 -19.21 22.52 -2.86
N PRO A 375 -18.45 23.62 -2.65
CA PRO A 375 -18.45 24.31 -1.38
C PRO A 375 -19.81 25.00 -1.16
N GLY A 376 -20.21 25.14 0.10
CA GLY A 376 -21.49 25.72 0.49
C GLY A 376 -22.56 24.66 0.86
N GLU A 377 -23.72 25.17 1.29
CA GLU A 377 -24.87 24.34 1.64
C GLU A 377 -25.79 24.12 0.43
N ALA A 378 -26.35 22.92 0.32
CA ALA A 378 -27.39 22.62 -0.64
C ALA A 378 -28.76 23.06 -0.10
N PRO A 379 -29.69 23.51 -0.96
CA PRO A 379 -31.01 23.98 -0.52
C PRO A 379 -31.88 22.87 0.08
N ASN A 380 -31.73 21.62 -0.39
CA ASN A 380 -32.56 20.48 0.05
C ASN A 380 -31.73 19.18 0.16
N PRO A 381 -30.85 19.06 1.17
CA PRO A 381 -30.04 17.85 1.34
C PRO A 381 -30.89 16.65 1.79
N ASN A 382 -30.59 15.46 1.27
CA ASN A 382 -31.18 14.21 1.74
C ASN A 382 -30.63 13.82 3.12
N VAL A 383 -29.33 14.04 3.32
CA VAL A 383 -28.61 13.83 4.58
C VAL A 383 -27.68 15.00 4.83
N THR A 384 -27.63 15.50 6.07
CA THR A 384 -26.64 16.48 6.55
C THR A 384 -25.84 15.88 7.70
N PHE A 385 -24.51 15.85 7.58
CA PHE A 385 -23.60 15.48 8.66
C PHE A 385 -23.08 16.74 9.34
N GLU A 386 -23.34 16.90 10.64
CA GLU A 386 -22.74 17.97 11.44
C GLU A 386 -21.60 17.42 12.31
N SER A 387 -20.43 18.03 12.25
CA SER A 387 -19.24 17.62 13.02
C SER A 387 -18.18 18.71 13.03
N SER A 388 -17.07 18.55 13.74
CA SER A 388 -15.82 19.27 13.40
C SER A 388 -15.12 18.58 12.22
N TRP A 389 -14.31 19.31 11.47
CA TRP A 389 -13.44 18.76 10.42
C TRP A 389 -12.54 17.64 10.94
N GLY A 390 -11.89 17.86 12.08
CA GLY A 390 -11.02 16.87 12.72
C GLY A 390 -11.75 15.55 13.04
N ASP A 391 -12.93 15.63 13.65
CA ASP A 391 -13.76 14.45 13.96
C ASP A 391 -14.22 13.70 12.72
N TRP A 392 -14.57 14.43 11.66
CA TRP A 392 -14.99 13.83 10.39
C TRP A 392 -13.85 13.04 9.75
N ILE A 393 -12.68 13.67 9.58
CA ILE A 393 -11.48 13.02 9.04
C ILE A 393 -11.07 11.83 9.91
N ALA A 394 -11.00 12.01 11.24
CA ALA A 394 -10.63 10.94 12.17
C ALA A 394 -11.59 9.74 12.10
N SER A 395 -12.87 9.96 11.80
CA SER A 395 -13.84 8.87 11.65
C SER A 395 -13.63 8.02 10.40
N GLY A 396 -12.96 8.56 9.38
CA GLY A 396 -12.66 7.85 8.12
C GLY A 396 -11.28 7.19 8.11
N LYS A 397 -10.45 7.36 9.16
CA LYS A 397 -9.14 6.72 9.24
C LYS A 397 -9.28 5.19 9.46
N PRO A 398 -8.36 4.38 8.92
CA PRO A 398 -8.30 2.95 9.21
C PRO A 398 -8.25 2.64 10.70
N GLY A 399 -8.98 1.60 11.13
CA GLY A 399 -9.13 1.23 12.54
C GLY A 399 -10.06 2.13 13.36
N ALA A 400 -10.57 3.24 12.80
CA ALA A 400 -11.59 4.04 13.46
C ALA A 400 -12.92 3.27 13.56
N ASN A 401 -13.71 3.59 14.58
CA ASN A 401 -15.09 3.13 14.70
C ASN A 401 -16.04 4.32 14.47
N PRO A 402 -16.58 4.51 13.24
CA PRO A 402 -17.46 5.63 12.92
C PRO A 402 -18.70 5.71 13.82
N LEU A 403 -19.25 4.56 14.24
CA LEU A 403 -20.40 4.51 15.14
C LEU A 403 -20.11 5.14 16.50
N SER A 404 -18.86 5.03 16.98
CA SER A 404 -18.47 5.64 18.25
C SER A 404 -18.53 7.17 18.20
N PHE A 405 -18.20 7.80 17.07
CA PHE A 405 -18.31 9.24 16.87
C PHE A 405 -19.77 9.69 16.86
N VAL A 406 -20.67 8.90 16.26
CA VAL A 406 -22.12 9.16 16.26
C VAL A 406 -22.70 9.02 17.67
N LEU A 407 -22.38 7.93 18.38
CA LEU A 407 -22.86 7.69 19.75
C LEU A 407 -22.39 8.78 20.72
N ARG A 408 -21.16 9.29 20.55
CA ARG A 408 -20.61 10.41 21.33
C ARG A 408 -21.07 11.79 20.85
N ARG A 409 -21.96 11.85 19.85
CA ARG A 409 -22.49 13.09 19.24
C ARG A 409 -21.43 14.03 18.66
N ARG A 410 -20.27 13.47 18.28
CA ARG A 410 -19.17 14.12 17.55
C ARG A 410 -19.47 14.25 16.07
N ILE A 411 -20.23 13.28 15.52
CA ILE A 411 -20.84 13.35 14.20
C ILE A 411 -22.35 13.18 14.37
N ARG A 412 -23.13 14.13 13.85
CA ARG A 412 -24.59 14.15 13.96
C ARG A 412 -25.22 14.09 12.57
N PRO A 413 -25.61 12.89 12.11
CA PRO A 413 -26.29 12.75 10.85
C PRO A 413 -27.78 13.12 11.00
N HIS A 414 -28.27 13.99 10.12
CA HIS A 414 -29.66 14.44 10.03
C HIS A 414 -30.23 14.03 8.67
N GLY A 415 -31.40 13.39 8.65
CA GLY A 415 -32.04 12.94 7.42
C GLY A 415 -33.08 11.85 7.69
N LYS A 416 -33.79 11.43 6.65
CA LYS A 416 -34.72 10.29 6.77
C LYS A 416 -33.92 9.00 7.01
N LEU A 417 -34.37 8.12 7.91
CA LEU A 417 -33.68 6.87 8.25
C LEU A 417 -33.29 6.04 7.02
N LYS A 418 -34.18 5.97 6.01
CA LYS A 418 -33.91 5.27 4.75
C LYS A 418 -32.72 5.84 3.97
N GLU A 419 -32.49 7.15 4.03
CA GLU A 419 -31.37 7.81 3.35
C GLU A 419 -30.08 7.65 4.18
N LEU A 420 -30.18 7.66 5.51
CA LEU A 420 -29.04 7.33 6.39
C LEU A 420 -28.52 5.90 6.15
N VAL A 421 -29.42 4.93 5.98
CA VAL A 421 -29.04 3.55 5.60
C VAL A 421 -28.40 3.53 4.20
N ARG A 422 -28.87 4.37 3.28
CA ARG A 422 -28.36 4.45 1.90
C ARG A 422 -26.94 5.01 1.82
N VAL A 423 -26.50 5.82 2.78
CA VAL A 423 -25.09 6.31 2.86
C VAL A 423 -24.10 5.15 2.77
N ARG A 424 -24.38 4.03 3.46
CA ARG A 424 -23.53 2.83 3.41
C ARG A 424 -23.45 2.17 2.03
N LYS A 425 -24.48 2.33 1.19
CA LYS A 425 -24.45 1.82 -0.19
C LYS A 425 -23.68 2.74 -1.13
N VAL A 426 -23.58 4.03 -0.78
CA VAL A 426 -22.82 5.01 -1.57
C VAL A 426 -21.33 4.93 -1.25
N PHE A 427 -20.95 4.83 0.02
CA PHE A 427 -19.55 4.91 0.44
C PHE A 427 -18.99 3.60 1.03
N GLY A 428 -19.71 2.49 0.87
CA GLY A 428 -19.33 1.18 1.41
C GLY A 428 -18.83 0.18 0.39
#